data_AF-A0A0F9LYZ2-F1
#
_entry.id   AF-A0A0F9LYZ2-F1
#
_cell.length_a   1.000
_cell.length_b   1.000
_cell.length_c   1.000
_cell.angle_alpha   90.00
_cell.angle_beta   90.00
_cell.angle_gamma   90.00
#
_symmetry.space_group_name_H-M   'P 1'
#
loop_
_entity.id
_entity.type
_entity.pdbx_description
1 polymer ?
#
loop_
_entity_poly.entity_id
_entity_poly.type
_entity_poly.pdbx_seq_one_letter_code
_entity_poly.pdbx_strand_id
1 'polypeptide(L)'
;MSVFGKWIQTSATGTTTAAIDLGRSYDFLNIFIPDVTHTANFSLKVADASGGSYYNLGDSSSLKTFAVTGNYFTTFDLGGYQFIKVILSSNEASGTKTFETRGWSR
;
A
#
# COMPACT_ATOMS: atom_id res chain seq x y z
N MET A 1 19.16 11.66 -9.45
CA MET A 1 19.65 10.25 -9.37
C MET A 1 18.61 9.57 -8.53
N SER A 2 17.86 8.63 -9.11
CA SER A 2 16.69 8.10 -8.43
C SER A 2 17.07 7.32 -7.18
N VAL A 3 16.39 7.62 -6.08
CA VAL A 3 16.65 7.04 -4.77
C VAL A 3 15.57 6.01 -4.48
N PHE A 4 15.96 4.75 -4.32
CA PHE A 4 15.05 3.66 -3.99
C PHE A 4 15.16 3.29 -2.51
N GLY A 5 14.01 3.00 -1.89
CA GLY A 5 13.93 2.36 -0.58
C GLY A 5 14.18 0.86 -0.65
N LYS A 6 14.14 0.21 0.52
CA LYS A 6 14.14 -1.25 0.63
C LYS A 6 12.74 -1.79 0.32
N TRP A 7 12.66 -3.00 -0.23
CA TRP A 7 11.43 -3.77 -0.24
C TRP A 7 11.05 -4.19 1.18
N ILE A 8 9.82 -3.89 1.58
CA ILE A 8 9.26 -4.19 2.89
C ILE A 8 8.05 -5.08 2.68
N GLN A 9 8.09 -6.27 3.28
CA GLN A 9 6.96 -7.18 3.31
C GLN A 9 6.03 -6.83 4.47
N THR A 10 4.74 -6.81 4.22
CA THR A 10 3.74 -6.58 5.27
C THR A 10 2.48 -7.37 4.96
N SER A 11 1.94 -8.01 6.00
CA SER A 11 0.70 -8.77 5.87
C SER A 11 -0.51 -7.95 6.34
N ALA A 12 -1.61 -8.07 5.61
CA ALA A 12 -2.94 -7.69 6.10
C ALA A 12 -3.60 -8.92 6.71
N THR A 13 -4.05 -8.79 7.96
CA THR A 13 -4.90 -9.76 8.65
C THR A 13 -6.29 -9.15 8.69
N GLY A 14 -7.14 -9.50 7.71
CA GLY A 14 -8.38 -8.76 7.42
C GLY A 14 -8.18 -7.74 6.29
N THR A 15 -8.77 -6.56 6.42
CA THR A 15 -8.86 -5.57 5.33
C THR A 15 -7.77 -4.50 5.35
N THR A 16 -6.87 -4.51 6.33
CA THR A 16 -5.86 -3.44 6.47
C THR A 16 -4.56 -4.00 7.01
N THR A 17 -3.43 -3.52 6.48
CA THR A 17 -2.11 -3.87 6.98
C THR A 17 -1.78 -3.16 8.30
N ALA A 18 -0.77 -3.68 9.00
CA ALA A 18 -0.05 -2.86 9.97
C ALA A 18 0.55 -1.60 9.31
N ALA A 19 0.92 -0.62 10.13
CA ALA A 19 1.68 0.54 9.69
C ALA A 19 3.03 0.10 9.09
N ILE A 20 3.32 0.57 7.89
CA ILE A 20 4.56 0.32 7.18
C ILE A 20 5.38 1.60 7.23
N ASP A 21 6.60 1.51 7.75
CA ASP A 21 7.57 2.59 7.78
C ASP A 21 8.57 2.42 6.64
N LEU A 22 8.58 3.35 5.67
CA LEU A 22 9.50 3.32 4.54
C LEU A 22 10.92 3.80 4.89
N GLY A 23 11.13 4.29 6.12
CA GLY A 23 12.40 4.79 6.67
C GLY A 23 12.76 6.22 6.29
N ARG A 24 12.06 6.80 5.31
CA ARG A 24 12.10 8.21 4.91
C ARG A 24 10.87 8.56 4.06
N SER A 25 10.68 9.85 3.83
CA SER A 25 9.70 10.37 2.88
C SER A 25 10.06 10.01 1.44
N TYR A 26 9.06 9.59 0.66
CA TYR A 26 9.20 9.31 -0.77
C TYR A 26 8.07 9.93 -1.59
N ASP A 27 8.36 10.26 -2.85
CA ASP A 27 7.36 10.83 -3.76
C ASP A 27 6.42 9.77 -4.33
N PHE A 28 6.91 8.53 -4.51
CA PHE A 28 6.09 7.43 -5.00
C PHE A 28 6.32 6.13 -4.23
N LEU A 29 5.33 5.25 -4.32
CA LEU A 29 5.33 3.92 -3.72
C LEU A 29 5.11 2.87 -4.79
N ASN A 30 6.03 1.92 -4.89
CA ASN A 30 5.83 0.69 -5.63
C ASN A 30 5.25 -0.37 -4.70
N ILE A 31 4.27 -1.12 -5.18
CA ILE A 31 3.64 -2.21 -4.43
C ILE A 31 3.40 -3.43 -5.33
N PHE A 32 3.76 -4.60 -4.80
CA PHE A 32 3.30 -5.90 -5.28
C PHE A 32 2.09 -6.33 -4.45
N ILE A 33 1.00 -6.57 -5.16
CA ILE A 33 -0.27 -7.03 -4.62
C ILE A 33 -0.35 -8.53 -4.91
N PRO A 34 -0.55 -9.38 -3.88
CA PRO A 34 -0.67 -10.82 -4.06
C PRO A 34 -2.01 -11.17 -4.70
N ASP A 35 -2.18 -12.42 -5.10
CA ASP A 35 -3.46 -12.95 -5.54
C ASP A 35 -4.58 -12.73 -4.49
N VAL A 36 -5.69 -12.18 -4.98
CA VAL A 36 -6.92 -11.94 -4.21
C VAL A 36 -7.99 -12.95 -4.58
N THR A 37 -8.85 -13.30 -3.62
CA THR A 37 -9.89 -14.30 -3.84
C THR A 37 -11.08 -13.73 -4.63
N HIS A 38 -11.29 -12.42 -4.54
CA HIS A 38 -12.34 -11.67 -5.22
C HIS A 38 -11.77 -10.42 -5.87
N THR A 39 -12.49 -9.87 -6.84
CA THR A 39 -12.18 -8.53 -7.35
C THR A 39 -12.24 -7.55 -6.20
N ALA A 40 -11.09 -6.93 -5.92
CA ALA A 40 -10.89 -6.13 -4.72
C ALA A 40 -10.43 -4.73 -5.08
N ASN A 41 -10.89 -3.78 -4.26
CA ASN A 41 -10.43 -2.41 -4.33
C ASN A 41 -9.31 -2.20 -3.31
N PHE A 42 -8.24 -1.56 -3.74
CA PHE A 42 -7.13 -1.22 -2.87
C PHE A 42 -6.97 0.28 -2.80
N SER A 43 -6.76 0.77 -1.59
CA SER A 43 -6.41 2.16 -1.33
C SER A 43 -5.25 2.22 -0.34
N LEU A 44 -4.61 3.38 -0.26
CA LEU A 44 -3.56 3.64 0.70
C LEU A 44 -4.06 4.64 1.73
N LYS A 45 -3.67 4.42 2.98
CA LYS A 45 -3.67 5.46 3.99
C LYS A 45 -2.25 5.86 4.33
N VAL A 46 -2.05 7.13 4.63
CA VAL A 46 -0.76 7.73 4.92
C VAL A 46 -0.81 8.54 6.22
N ALA A 47 0.34 8.70 6.86
CA ALA A 47 0.49 9.54 8.04
C ALA A 47 1.83 10.29 8.00
N ASP A 48 1.85 11.47 8.61
CA ASP A 48 3.06 12.31 8.75
C ASP A 48 4.03 11.79 9.82
N ALA A 49 3.51 11.03 10.80
CA ALA A 49 4.29 10.54 11.92
C ALA A 49 3.93 9.09 12.29
N SER A 50 4.90 8.38 12.86
CA SER A 50 4.69 7.03 13.39
C SER A 50 3.64 7.05 14.50
N GLY A 51 2.66 6.17 14.41
CA GLY A 51 1.52 6.13 15.35
C GLY A 51 0.54 7.30 15.23
N GLY A 52 0.73 8.21 14.27
CA GLY A 52 -0.16 9.34 14.03
C GLY A 52 -1.51 8.94 13.41
N SER A 53 -2.33 9.95 13.13
CA SER A 53 -3.59 9.77 12.40
C SER A 53 -3.32 9.42 10.94
N TYR A 54 -4.02 8.39 10.46
CA TYR A 54 -3.90 7.90 9.08
C TYR A 54 -5.06 8.44 8.23
N TYR A 55 -4.73 9.08 7.13
CA TYR A 55 -5.69 9.66 6.18
C TYR A 55 -5.60 8.93 4.84
N ASN A 56 -6.69 8.91 4.06
CA ASN A 56 -6.63 8.32 2.72
C ASN A 56 -5.68 9.12 1.84
N LEU A 57 -4.81 8.42 1.11
CA LEU A 57 -3.92 9.02 0.13
C LEU A 57 -4.72 9.35 -1.12
N GLY A 58 -4.88 10.64 -1.42
CA GLY A 58 -5.75 11.10 -2.50
C GLY A 58 -7.24 10.88 -2.23
N ASP A 59 -8.08 11.31 -3.17
CA ASP A 59 -9.52 11.05 -3.15
C ASP A 59 -9.81 9.61 -3.65
N SER A 60 -11.08 9.25 -3.79
CA SER A 60 -11.61 8.00 -4.35
C SER A 60 -11.02 7.57 -5.71
N SER A 61 -10.21 8.40 -6.37
CA SER A 61 -9.40 8.07 -7.55
C SER A 61 -8.11 7.29 -7.26
N SER A 62 -7.67 7.23 -5.99
CA SER A 62 -6.55 6.36 -5.57
C SER A 62 -6.98 4.92 -5.30
N LEU A 63 -8.27 4.62 -5.44
CA LEU A 63 -8.77 3.26 -5.47
C LEU A 63 -8.35 2.60 -6.78
N LYS A 64 -7.59 1.52 -6.67
CA LYS A 64 -7.29 0.65 -7.80
C LYS A 64 -8.04 -0.67 -7.62
N THR A 65 -8.81 -1.04 -8.63
CA THR A 65 -9.51 -2.33 -8.69
C THR A 65 -8.60 -3.36 -9.35
N PHE A 66 -8.42 -4.50 -8.70
CA PHE A 66 -7.60 -5.59 -9.24
C PHE A 66 -8.43 -6.87 -9.37
N ALA A 67 -8.09 -7.68 -10.38
CA ALA A 67 -8.77 -8.93 -10.66
C ALA A 67 -8.19 -10.08 -9.80
N VAL A 68 -8.94 -11.18 -9.77
CA VAL A 68 -8.79 -12.35 -8.90
C VAL A 68 -7.47 -13.12 -9.11
N THR A 69 -6.79 -12.93 -10.24
CA THR A 69 -5.67 -13.81 -10.62
C THR A 69 -4.50 -13.02 -11.19
N GLY A 70 -3.30 -13.35 -10.74
CA GLY A 70 -2.03 -12.75 -11.11
C GLY A 70 -1.47 -11.86 -10.00
N ASN A 71 -0.17 -11.96 -9.74
CA ASN A 71 0.53 -10.96 -8.93
C ASN A 71 0.49 -9.62 -9.68
N TYR A 72 -0.09 -8.60 -9.06
CA TYR A 72 -0.19 -7.27 -9.64
C TYR A 72 0.92 -6.38 -9.12
N PHE A 73 1.55 -5.64 -10.04
CA PHE A 73 2.52 -4.62 -9.70
C PHE A 73 1.96 -3.24 -10.07
N THR A 74 2.04 -2.29 -9.14
CA THR A 74 1.60 -0.92 -9.42
C THR A 74 2.39 0.12 -8.64
N THR A 75 2.26 1.38 -9.07
CA THR A 75 2.86 2.54 -8.43
C THR A 75 1.78 3.53 -8.00
N PHE A 76 1.94 4.11 -6.81
CA PHE A 76 1.10 5.18 -6.26
C PHE A 76 1.93 6.44 -6.04
N ASP A 77 1.33 7.60 -6.31
CA ASP A 77 1.91 8.89 -5.94
C ASP A 77 1.74 9.09 -4.44
N LEU A 78 2.84 9.01 -3.70
CA LEU A 78 2.89 9.05 -2.25
C LEU A 78 3.03 10.49 -1.73
N GLY A 79 3.48 11.45 -2.55
CA GLY A 79 3.44 12.87 -2.19
C GLY A 79 4.31 13.26 -0.98
N GLY A 80 5.35 12.48 -0.67
CA GLY A 80 6.29 12.79 0.41
C GLY A 80 6.00 12.12 1.75
N TYR A 81 5.01 11.22 1.84
CA TYR A 81 4.76 10.50 3.10
C TYR A 81 5.81 9.40 3.36
N GLN A 82 6.00 9.06 4.64
CA GLN A 82 6.88 7.98 5.09
C GLN A 82 6.09 6.76 5.61
N PHE A 83 4.98 7.02 6.31
CA PHE A 83 4.21 5.97 6.98
C PHE A 83 2.95 5.67 6.18
N ILE A 84 2.75 4.39 5.85
CA ILE A 84 1.65 3.96 4.98
C ILE A 84 0.90 2.77 5.58
N LYS A 85 -0.34 2.58 5.14
CA LYS A 85 -1.14 1.37 5.34
C LYS A 85 -1.84 1.03 4.03
N VAL A 86 -1.84 -0.24 3.68
CA VAL A 86 -2.62 -0.75 2.55
C VAL A 86 -3.97 -1.19 3.06
N ILE A 87 -5.03 -0.72 2.39
CA ILE A 87 -6.40 -1.11 2.67
C ILE A 87 -6.91 -1.93 1.48
N LEU A 88 -7.51 -3.06 1.81
CA LEU A 88 -8.26 -3.91 0.88
C LEU A 88 -9.76 -3.72 1.12
N SER A 89 -10.56 -3.99 0.10
CA SER A 89 -12.01 -4.11 0.24
C SER A 89 -12.40 -5.21 1.24
N SER A 90 -13.56 -5.05 1.88
CA SER A 90 -14.12 -5.99 2.88
C SER A 90 -14.23 -7.44 2.41
N ASN A 91 -14.38 -7.67 1.11
CA ASN A 91 -14.50 -9.03 0.55
C ASN A 91 -13.20 -9.83 0.63
N GLU A 92 -12.06 -9.17 0.87
CA GLU A 92 -10.76 -9.83 1.09
C GLU A 92 -10.40 -9.92 2.59
N ALA A 93 -11.38 -9.75 3.49
CA ALA A 93 -11.13 -9.85 4.93
C ALA A 93 -10.77 -11.28 5.40
N SER A 94 -10.95 -12.29 4.56
CA SER A 94 -10.62 -13.67 4.89
C SER A 94 -9.17 -14.01 4.51
N GLY A 95 -8.45 -14.55 5.48
CA GLY A 95 -7.05 -14.97 5.31
C GLY A 95 -6.04 -13.85 5.48
N THR A 96 -4.78 -14.21 5.21
CA THR A 96 -3.62 -13.31 5.31
C THR A 96 -3.10 -13.02 3.92
N LYS A 97 -2.98 -11.74 3.56
CA LYS A 97 -2.44 -11.28 2.28
C LYS A 97 -1.12 -10.57 2.53
N THR A 98 -0.04 -11.02 1.90
CA THR A 98 1.29 -10.43 2.05
C THR A 98 1.61 -9.53 0.87
N PHE A 99 1.88 -8.27 1.17
CA PHE A 99 2.26 -7.23 0.23
C PHE A 99 3.75 -6.99 0.29
N GLU A 100 4.34 -6.59 -0.82
CA GLU A 100 5.69 -6.04 -0.85
C GLU A 100 5.64 -4.60 -1.30
N THR A 101 6.16 -3.68 -0.49
CA THR A 101 6.12 -2.25 -0.76
C THR A 101 7.52 -1.65 -0.80
N ARG A 102 7.75 -0.63 -1.62
CA ARG A 102 9.02 0.09 -1.71
C ARG A 102 8.81 1.53 -2.14
N GLY A 103 9.27 2.48 -1.33
CA GLY A 103 9.31 3.89 -1.71
C GLY A 103 10.37 4.20 -2.75
N TRP A 104 10.15 5.20 -3.60
CA TRP A 104 11.20 5.80 -4.43
C TRP A 104 10.95 7.30 -4.70
N SER A 105 12.01 8.03 -5.02
CA SER A 105 12.00 9.43 -5.43
C SER A 105 13.00 9.66 -6.57
N ARG A 106 12.83 10.73 -7.36
CA ARG A 106 13.63 11.00 -8.58
C ARG A 106 14.88 11.85 -8.32
#